data_AF-G2HK06-F1
#
_entry.id   AF-G2HK06-F1
#
_cell.length_a   1.000
_cell.length_b   1.000
_cell.length_c   1.000
_cell.angle_alpha   90.00
_cell.angle_beta   90.00
_cell.angle_gamma   90.00
#
_symmetry.space_group_name_H-M   'P 1'
#
loop_
_entity.id
_entity.type
_entity.pdbx_description
1 polymer ?
#
loop_
_entity_poly.entity_id
_entity_poly.type
_entity_poly.pdbx_seq_one_letter_code
_entity_poly.pdbx_strand_id
1 'polypeptide(L)'
;MFERLPCLPAEFNPGVVNVACRVPDCPIVSTICKKLGQPLAQTSANVSGSSLNPTSIDHFRDLHPNIDLILDAGSIISSGEGSTIVDLTVESGFRIVRSGCAEKETMQKLKSFGLTKIQ
;
A
#
# COMPACT_ATOMS: atom_id res chain seq x y z
N MET A 1 -9.38 1.24 1.49
CA MET A 1 -9.56 2.69 1.54
C MET A 1 -10.66 2.94 2.55
N PHE A 2 -10.44 3.95 3.37
CA PHE A 2 -11.31 4.39 4.45
C PHE A 2 -11.48 5.89 4.32
N GLU A 3 -12.54 6.43 4.91
CA GLU A 3 -12.68 7.88 5.06
C GLU A 3 -11.53 8.42 5.91
N ARG A 4 -10.99 9.56 5.49
CA ARG A 4 -9.89 10.21 6.19
C ARG A 4 -10.38 10.80 7.51
N LEU A 5 -9.65 10.53 8.59
CA LEU A 5 -9.88 11.20 9.87
C LEU A 5 -9.20 12.58 9.92
N PRO A 6 -9.78 13.58 10.63
CA PRO A 6 -9.19 14.91 10.76
C PRO A 6 -7.78 14.95 11.36
N CYS A 7 -7.37 13.91 12.09
CA CYS A 7 -6.03 13.82 12.68
C CYS A 7 -4.90 13.53 11.67
N LEU A 8 -5.23 13.11 10.43
CA LEU A 8 -4.23 12.94 9.37
C LEU A 8 -3.90 14.31 8.73
N PRO A 9 -2.63 14.78 8.78
CA PRO A 9 -2.23 16.13 8.33
C PRO A 9 -2.72 16.47 6.93
N ALA A 10 -3.38 17.61 6.70
CA ALA A 10 -4.01 17.90 5.40
C ALA A 10 -3.02 17.93 4.22
N GLU A 11 -1.75 18.18 4.50
CA GLU A 11 -0.63 18.18 3.56
C GLU A 11 -0.28 16.75 3.10
N PHE A 12 -0.65 15.74 3.88
CA PHE A 12 -0.50 14.33 3.53
C PHE A 12 -1.57 13.95 2.48
N ASN A 13 -1.18 14.08 1.21
CA ASN A 13 -2.00 13.89 0.01
C ASN A 13 -3.17 14.92 -0.11
N PRO A 14 -2.87 16.18 -0.47
CA PRO A 14 -3.85 17.27 -0.47
C PRO A 14 -5.03 17.01 -1.40
N GLY A 15 -6.24 17.35 -0.96
CA GLY A 15 -7.46 17.21 -1.75
C GLY A 15 -8.01 15.78 -1.83
N VAL A 16 -7.36 14.79 -1.21
CA VAL A 16 -7.83 13.40 -1.19
C VAL A 16 -8.56 13.09 0.12
N VAL A 17 -9.85 12.76 -0.01
CA VAL A 17 -10.77 12.54 1.12
C VAL A 17 -10.70 11.13 1.72
N ASN A 18 -10.05 10.19 1.02
CA ASN A 18 -9.92 8.80 1.44
C ASN A 18 -8.46 8.42 1.65
N VAL A 19 -8.20 7.50 2.58
CA VAL A 19 -6.86 6.97 2.86
C VAL A 19 -6.82 5.45 2.69
N ALA A 20 -5.75 4.94 2.09
CA ALA A 20 -5.47 3.50 2.05
C ALA A 20 -4.41 3.15 3.09
N CYS A 21 -4.63 2.06 3.83
CA CYS A 21 -3.63 1.49 4.72
C CYS A 21 -3.41 0.01 4.36
N ARG A 22 -2.22 -0.49 4.68
CA ARG A 22 -1.86 -1.90 4.59
C ARG A 22 -0.92 -2.27 5.72
N VAL A 23 -0.97 -3.52 6.15
CA VAL A 23 0.03 -4.11 7.04
C VAL A 23 0.80 -5.12 6.20
N PRO A 24 2.03 -4.80 5.74
CA PRO A 24 2.78 -5.70 4.91
C PRO A 24 3.29 -6.89 5.73
N ASP A 25 3.25 -8.08 5.12
CA ASP A 25 3.92 -9.27 5.65
C ASP A 25 5.44 -9.16 5.38
N CYS A 26 6.08 -8.25 6.11
CA CYS A 26 7.51 -7.98 6.03
C CYS A 26 8.02 -7.66 7.44
N PRO A 27 8.80 -8.56 8.06
CA PRO A 27 9.31 -8.35 9.42
C PRO A 27 10.10 -7.05 9.59
N ILE A 28 10.85 -6.65 8.56
CA ILE A 28 11.64 -5.43 8.57
C ILE A 28 10.73 -4.21 8.63
N VAL A 29 9.76 -4.09 7.72
CA VAL A 29 8.82 -2.95 7.71
C VAL A 29 8.00 -2.91 9.00
N SER A 30 7.53 -4.06 9.49
CA SER A 30 6.81 -4.15 10.77
C SER A 30 7.66 -3.64 11.94
N THR A 31 8.94 -4.02 11.99
CA THR A 31 9.88 -3.59 13.04
C THR A 31 10.13 -2.08 12.97
N ILE A 32 10.28 -1.53 11.77
CA ILE A 32 10.46 -0.08 11.58
C ILE A 32 9.23 0.67 12.08
N CYS A 33 8.02 0.30 11.63
CA CYS A 33 6.78 0.93 12.09
C CYS A 33 6.63 0.85 13.63
N LYS A 34 6.96 -0.30 14.24
CA LYS A 34 6.93 -0.46 15.70
C LYS A 34 7.91 0.46 16.41
N LYS A 35 9.14 0.59 15.89
CA LYS A 35 10.17 1.48 16.47
C LYS A 35 9.85 2.96 16.29
N LEU A 36 9.24 3.33 15.16
CA LEU A 36 8.81 4.70 14.91
C LEU A 36 7.60 5.10 15.75
N GLY A 37 6.75 4.13 16.15
CA GLY A 37 5.51 4.42 16.86
C GLY A 37 4.47 5.18 16.01
N GLN A 38 4.68 5.25 14.70
CA GLN A 38 3.89 6.01 13.74
C GLN A 38 3.74 5.23 12.43
N PRO A 39 2.66 5.47 11.66
CA PRO A 39 2.49 4.87 10.34
C PRO A 39 3.54 5.40 9.36
N LEU A 40 3.96 4.55 8.43
CA LEU A 40 4.83 4.92 7.31
C LEU A 40 4.00 5.21 6.06
N ALA A 41 4.07 6.44 5.57
CA ALA A 41 3.62 6.80 4.24
C ALA A 41 4.59 6.25 3.20
N GLN A 42 4.09 5.52 2.20
CA GLN A 42 4.94 4.89 1.19
C GLN A 42 4.24 4.78 -0.17
N THR A 43 4.99 5.03 -1.23
CA THR A 43 4.68 4.70 -2.62
C THR A 43 5.70 3.69 -3.15
N SER A 44 5.46 3.08 -4.32
CA SER A 44 6.50 2.30 -5.00
C SER A 44 7.79 3.14 -5.11
N ALA A 45 8.95 2.52 -4.86
CA ALA A 45 10.25 3.17 -4.94
C ALA A 45 10.66 3.33 -6.41
N ASN A 46 9.95 4.15 -7.17
CA ASN A 46 10.18 4.41 -8.57
C ASN A 46 9.84 5.86 -8.92
N VAL A 47 10.31 6.31 -10.08
CA VAL A 47 9.88 7.59 -10.65
C VAL A 47 8.40 7.50 -10.98
N SER A 48 7.64 8.55 -10.65
CA SER A 48 6.21 8.66 -10.97
C SER A 48 5.95 8.38 -12.45
N GLY A 49 5.01 7.48 -12.74
CA GLY A 49 4.67 7.05 -14.10
C GLY A 49 5.48 5.87 -14.62
N SER A 50 6.45 5.36 -13.86
CA SER A 50 7.16 4.13 -14.23
C SER A 50 6.22 2.92 -14.29
N SER A 51 6.36 2.11 -15.35
CA SER A 51 5.66 0.83 -15.49
C SER A 51 6.27 -0.29 -14.66
N LEU A 52 7.48 -0.09 -14.13
CA LEU A 52 8.21 -1.07 -13.34
C LEU A 52 7.89 -0.92 -11.85
N ASN A 53 7.38 -1.98 -11.23
CA ASN A 53 7.36 -2.10 -9.78
C ASN A 53 8.73 -2.61 -9.30
N PRO A 54 9.45 -1.86 -8.47
CA PRO A 54 10.77 -2.26 -7.99
C PRO A 54 10.66 -3.47 -7.05
N THR A 55 11.46 -4.50 -7.29
CA THR A 55 11.57 -5.69 -6.44
C THR A 55 12.97 -5.86 -5.85
N SER A 56 13.95 -5.10 -6.31
CA SER A 56 15.30 -5.01 -5.76
C SER A 56 15.77 -3.55 -5.77
N ILE A 57 16.83 -3.26 -5.01
CA ILE A 57 17.42 -1.90 -4.95
C ILE A 57 17.95 -1.42 -6.31
N ASP A 58 18.24 -2.36 -7.21
CA ASP A 58 18.77 -2.07 -8.52
C ASP A 58 17.74 -1.44 -9.46
N HIS A 59 16.45 -1.70 -9.23
CA HIS A 59 15.36 -1.18 -10.08
C HIS A 59 15.15 0.33 -9.93
N PHE A 60 15.77 0.97 -8.94
CA PHE A 60 15.63 2.40 -8.68
C PHE A 60 16.96 3.09 -8.36
N ARG A 61 18.07 2.59 -8.91
CA ARG A 61 19.40 3.22 -8.76
C ARG A 61 19.42 4.71 -9.10
N ASP A 62 18.63 5.11 -10.10
CA ASP A 62 18.53 6.51 -10.52
C ASP A 62 17.99 7.44 -9.41
N LEU A 63 17.27 6.88 -8.43
CA LEU A 63 16.78 7.62 -7.26
C LEU A 63 17.80 7.64 -6.11
N HIS A 64 18.80 6.77 -6.08
CA HIS A 64 19.75 6.64 -4.95
C HIS A 64 20.39 7.97 -4.54
N PRO A 65 20.80 8.87 -5.46
CA PRO A 65 21.37 10.16 -5.07
C PRO A 65 20.42 11.08 -4.28
N ASN A 66 19.11 10.82 -4.33
CA ASN A 66 18.06 11.60 -3.68
C ASN A 66 17.42 10.90 -2.48
N ILE A 67 17.99 9.77 -2.03
CA ILE A 67 17.44 8.95 -0.94
C ILE A 67 18.41 8.99 0.24
N ASP A 68 17.94 9.45 1.41
CA ASP A 68 18.75 9.54 2.62
C ASP A 68 19.17 8.17 3.16
N LEU A 69 18.33 7.14 2.99
CA LEU A 69 18.55 5.80 3.52
C LEU A 69 17.91 4.73 2.62
N ILE A 70 18.71 3.73 2.25
CA ILE A 70 18.26 2.51 1.57
C ILE A 70 18.46 1.33 2.52
N LEU A 71 17.40 0.54 2.71
CA LEU A 71 17.45 -0.71 3.47
C LEU A 71 17.35 -1.87 2.48
N ASP A 72 18.50 -2.50 2.17
CA ASP A 72 18.54 -3.66 1.30
C ASP A 72 18.27 -4.95 2.10
N ALA A 73 17.17 -5.60 1.78
CA ALA A 73 16.74 -6.88 2.37
C ALA A 73 16.69 -8.01 1.33
N GLY A 74 17.34 -7.81 0.18
CA GLY A 74 17.26 -8.70 -0.97
C GLY A 74 16.03 -8.45 -1.85
N SER A 75 15.78 -9.40 -2.75
CA SER A 75 14.73 -9.28 -3.76
C SER A 75 13.37 -9.78 -3.28
N ILE A 76 12.31 -9.05 -3.62
CA ILE A 76 10.93 -9.48 -3.40
C ILE A 76 10.59 -10.60 -4.37
N ILE A 77 10.34 -11.80 -3.86
CA ILE A 77 9.87 -12.96 -4.63
C ILE A 77 8.33 -12.87 -4.71
N SER A 78 7.80 -12.26 -5.77
CA SER A 78 6.36 -12.12 -5.99
C SER A 78 6.02 -12.00 -7.48
N SER A 79 4.73 -11.96 -7.82
CA SER A 79 4.24 -11.70 -9.19
C SER A 79 4.61 -10.30 -9.72
N GLY A 80 5.19 -9.42 -8.90
CA GLY A 80 5.48 -8.02 -9.26
C GLY A 80 4.23 -7.13 -9.27
N GLU A 81 3.06 -7.71 -9.01
CA GLU A 81 1.80 -6.98 -8.88
C GLU A 81 1.78 -6.20 -7.57
N GLY A 82 1.24 -4.97 -7.63
CA GLY A 82 1.00 -4.20 -6.42
C GLY A 82 -0.06 -4.85 -5.53
N SER A 83 -0.18 -4.35 -4.29
CA SER A 83 -1.26 -4.77 -3.39
C SER A 83 -2.63 -4.51 -4.02
N THR A 84 -3.57 -5.41 -3.77
CA THR A 84 -4.99 -5.17 -4.03
C THR A 84 -5.46 -3.97 -3.22
N ILE A 85 -6.15 -3.03 -3.86
CA ILE A 85 -6.77 -1.89 -3.19
C ILE A 85 -8.27 -2.10 -3.19
N VAL A 86 -8.84 -2.12 -1.99
CA VAL A 86 -10.28 -2.23 -1.78
C VAL A 86 -10.80 -0.92 -1.24
N ASP A 87 -11.91 -0.42 -1.75
CA ASP A 87 -12.68 0.65 -1.14
C ASP A 87 -13.70 0.08 -0.15
N LEU A 88 -13.63 0.52 1.11
CA LEU A 88 -14.49 0.13 2.22
C LEU A 88 -15.27 1.34 2.78
N THR A 89 -15.39 2.43 2.00
CA THR A 89 -16.17 3.61 2.38
C THR A 89 -17.68 3.40 2.23
N VAL A 90 -18.11 2.30 1.61
CA VAL A 90 -19.54 2.00 1.42
C VAL A 90 -20.03 1.08 2.54
N GLU A 91 -21.12 1.50 3.20
CA GLU A 91 -21.74 0.71 4.26
C GLU A 91 -22.12 -0.70 3.76
N SER A 92 -21.71 -1.72 4.52
CA SER A 92 -21.96 -3.15 4.23
C SER A 92 -21.47 -3.65 2.84
N GLY A 93 -20.63 -2.88 2.16
CA GLY A 93 -20.13 -3.23 0.83
C GLY A 93 -18.66 -2.91 0.61
N PHE A 94 -18.15 -3.31 -0.55
CA PHE A 94 -16.79 -3.02 -0.97
C PHE A 94 -16.62 -2.95 -2.49
N ARG A 95 -15.65 -2.18 -2.97
CA ARG A 95 -15.24 -2.16 -4.39
C ARG A 95 -13.76 -2.52 -4.53
N ILE A 96 -13.38 -3.21 -5.60
CA ILE A 96 -11.96 -3.40 -5.94
C ILE A 96 -11.54 -2.18 -6.77
N VAL A 97 -10.72 -1.30 -6.19
CA VAL A 97 -10.19 -0.10 -6.84
C VAL A 97 -8.99 -0.45 -7.71
N ARG A 98 -8.18 -1.41 -7.24
CA ARG A 98 -7.03 -1.91 -7.98
C ARG A 98 -6.89 -3.41 -7.76
N SER A 99 -6.92 -4.17 -8.84
CA SER A 99 -6.53 -5.57 -8.84
C SER A 99 -5.06 -5.73 -8.47
N GLY A 100 -4.73 -6.77 -7.72
CA GLY A 100 -3.38 -6.98 -7.22
C GLY A 100 -3.19 -8.38 -6.66
N CYS A 101 -2.02 -8.63 -6.10
CA CYS A 101 -1.55 -9.98 -5.74
C CYS A 101 -2.44 -10.76 -4.76
N ALA A 102 -3.33 -10.09 -4.02
CA ALA A 102 -4.15 -10.70 -2.99
C ALA A 102 -5.66 -10.60 -3.28
N GLU A 103 -6.09 -10.33 -4.52
CA GLU A 103 -7.50 -9.98 -4.79
C GLU A 103 -8.46 -11.10 -4.41
N LYS A 104 -8.17 -12.33 -4.85
CA LYS A 104 -9.04 -13.48 -4.59
C LYS A 104 -9.22 -13.74 -3.09
N GLU A 105 -8.11 -13.77 -2.35
CA GLU A 105 -8.12 -13.98 -0.89
C GLU A 105 -8.85 -12.84 -0.18
N THR A 106 -8.55 -11.60 -0.55
CA THR A 106 -9.19 -10.40 0.01
C THR A 106 -10.70 -10.45 -0.19
N MET A 107 -11.17 -10.77 -1.40
CA MET A 107 -12.60 -10.90 -1.69
C MET A 107 -13.27 -11.99 -0.88
N GLN A 108 -12.62 -13.16 -0.73
CA GLN A 108 -13.15 -14.25 0.09
C GLN A 108 -13.28 -13.82 1.57
N LYS A 109 -12.26 -13.14 2.10
CA LYS A 109 -12.27 -12.67 3.49
C LYS A 109 -13.37 -11.64 3.75
N LEU A 110 -13.49 -10.64 2.89
CA LEU A 110 -14.52 -9.60 3.02
C LEU A 110 -15.93 -10.20 2.97
N LYS A 111 -16.18 -11.12 2.04
CA LYS A 111 -17.46 -11.85 1.95
C LYS A 111 -17.74 -12.69 3.20
N SER A 112 -16.72 -13.30 3.82
CA SER A 112 -16.91 -14.05 5.06
C SER A 112 -17.34 -13.17 6.25
N PHE A 113 -17.11 -11.86 6.17
CA PHE A 113 -17.60 -10.87 7.14
C PHE A 113 -18.93 -10.22 6.72
N GLY A 114 -19.62 -10.75 5.71
CA GLY A 114 -20.92 -10.27 5.26
C GLY A 114 -20.88 -9.06 4.33
N LEU A 115 -19.71 -8.63 3.87
CA LEU A 115 -19.60 -7.51 2.94
C LEU A 115 -19.92 -7.95 1.50
N THR A 116 -20.67 -7.10 0.80
CA THR A 116 -21.08 -7.37 -0.59
C THR A 116 -20.21 -6.60 -1.58
N LYS A 117 -19.78 -7.24 -2.67
CA LYS A 117 -19.06 -6.54 -3.74
C LYS A 117 -20.03 -5.64 -4.50
N ILE A 118 -19.72 -4.35 -4.56
CA ILE A 118 -20.47 -3.34 -5.31
C ILE A 118 -19.73 -3.10 -6.63
N GLN A 119 -20.48 -2.76 -7.68
CA GLN A 119 -19.90 -2.29 -8.95
C GLN A 119 -19.16 -0.96 -8.78
#